data_AF-A0A1Q3D5B9-F1
#
_entry.id   AF-A0A1Q3D5B9-F1
#
_cell.length_a   1.000
_cell.length_b   1.000
_cell.length_c   1.000
_cell.angle_alpha   90.00
_cell.angle_beta   90.00
_cell.angle_gamma   90.00
#
_symmetry.space_group_name_H-M   'P 1'
#
loop_
_entity.id
_entity.type
_entity.pdbx_description
1 polymer ?
#
loop_
_entity_poly.entity_id
_entity_poly.type
_entity_poly.pdbx_seq_one_letter_code
_entity_poly.pdbx_strand_id
1 'polypeptide(L)'
;SWLIHSITQTIANSVMWIQNAYEVWVNLSNRFSGKNTPRIFEIHRNIANLTQDTDSISMYYTKLKAFRDELSSYHTLPRCTCGVIPNLTSFLDEDYLMNFL
;
A
#
# COMPACT_ATOMS: atom_id res chain seq x y z
N SER A 1 19.21 23.34 -14.17
CA SER A 1 19.75 22.62 -12.99
C SER A 1 18.99 22.88 -11.68
N TRP A 2 17.78 23.43 -11.65
CA TRP A 2 17.07 23.70 -10.38
C TRP A 2 16.59 22.41 -9.69
N LEU A 3 16.00 21.48 -10.45
CA LEU A 3 15.37 20.26 -9.93
C LEU A 3 16.31 19.35 -9.12
N ILE A 4 17.56 19.18 -9.57
CA ILE A 4 18.58 18.36 -8.89
C ILE A 4 19.04 19.01 -7.57
N HIS A 5 19.07 20.34 -7.51
CA HIS A 5 19.46 21.07 -6.30
C HIS A 5 18.29 21.26 -5.32
N SER A 6 17.06 20.94 -5.73
CA SER A 6 15.85 21.02 -4.88
C SER A 6 15.48 19.70 -4.22
N ILE A 7 16.27 18.64 -4.39
CA ILE A 7 16.02 17.30 -3.84
C ILE A 7 17.20 16.85 -2.98
N THR A 8 16.98 15.84 -2.12
CA THR A 8 18.04 15.29 -1.27
C THR A 8 19.14 14.64 -2.11
N GLN A 9 20.38 14.66 -1.62
CA GLN A 9 21.55 14.12 -2.33
C GLN A 9 21.35 12.66 -2.75
N THR A 10 20.69 11.85 -1.91
CA THR A 10 20.38 10.45 -2.20
C THR A 10 19.49 10.31 -3.44
N ILE A 11 18.47 11.16 -3.57
CA ILE A 11 17.56 11.15 -4.71
C ILE A 11 18.27 11.73 -5.94
N ALA A 12 19.02 12.83 -5.78
CA ALA A 12 19.82 13.45 -6.84
C ALA A 12 20.77 12.45 -7.51
N ASN A 13 21.48 11.65 -6.70
CA ASN A 13 22.38 10.61 -7.20
C ASN A 13 21.66 9.56 -8.06
N SER A 14 20.38 9.27 -7.78
CA SER A 14 19.60 8.29 -8.54
C SER A 14 19.10 8.79 -9.90
N VAL A 15 19.12 10.10 -10.13
CA VAL A 15 18.66 10.74 -11.38
C VAL A 15 19.75 11.56 -12.07
N MET A 16 20.99 11.51 -11.57
CA MET A 16 22.13 12.32 -12.04
C MET A 16 22.44 12.11 -13.53
N TRP A 17 22.15 10.93 -14.06
CA TRP A 17 22.42 10.56 -15.46
C TRP A 17 21.27 10.90 -16.42
N ILE A 18 20.14 11.41 -15.92
CA ILE A 18 18.98 11.78 -16.74
C ILE A 18 19.20 13.21 -17.25
N GLN A 19 19.21 13.36 -18.57
CA GLN A 19 19.54 14.63 -19.22
C GLN A 19 18.37 15.62 -19.26
N ASN A 20 17.13 15.11 -19.22
CA ASN A 20 15.93 15.90 -19.38
C ASN A 20 15.20 16.10 -18.04
N ALA A 21 14.93 17.35 -17.67
CA ALA A 21 14.16 17.68 -16.47
C ALA A 21 12.75 17.06 -16.45
N TYR A 22 12.12 16.91 -17.63
CA TYR A 22 10.85 16.20 -17.76
C TYR A 22 10.98 14.72 -17.39
N GLU A 23 12.04 14.05 -17.84
CA GLU A 23 12.28 12.64 -17.50
C GLU A 23 12.62 12.45 -16.03
N VAL A 24 13.36 13.39 -15.43
CA VAL A 24 13.58 13.41 -13.97
C VAL A 24 12.25 13.55 -13.24
N TRP A 25 11.39 14.48 -13.66
CA TRP A 25 10.07 14.67 -13.07
C TRP A 25 9.19 13.43 -13.22
N VAL A 26 9.13 12.82 -14.40
CA VAL A 26 8.36 11.58 -14.63
C VAL A 26 8.90 10.42 -13.80
N ASN A 27 10.21 10.28 -13.66
CA ASN A 27 10.82 9.23 -12.83
C ASN A 27 10.47 9.42 -11.35
N LEU A 28 10.64 10.64 -10.84
CA LEU A 28 10.29 10.98 -9.46
C LEU A 28 8.79 10.84 -9.21
N SER A 29 7.96 11.29 -10.17
CA SER A 29 6.52 11.08 -10.14
C SER A 29 6.24 9.59 -10.10
N ASN A 30 6.61 8.77 -11.07
CA ASN A 30 6.32 7.33 -11.04
C ASN A 30 6.81 6.62 -9.76
N ARG A 31 7.95 7.04 -9.20
CA ARG A 31 8.49 6.46 -7.96
C ARG A 31 7.74 6.91 -6.71
N PHE A 32 7.29 8.15 -6.63
CA PHE A 32 6.73 8.76 -5.41
C PHE A 32 5.27 9.23 -5.53
N SER A 33 4.69 9.16 -6.72
CA SER A 33 3.29 9.46 -7.04
C SER A 33 2.38 8.26 -6.86
N GLY A 34 2.92 7.13 -6.41
CA GLY A 34 2.14 6.04 -5.84
C GLY A 34 1.39 6.56 -4.62
N LYS A 35 0.25 7.21 -4.87
CA LYS A 35 -0.64 7.67 -3.80
C LYS A 35 -0.94 6.44 -2.96
N ASN A 36 -0.51 6.52 -1.71
CA ASN A 36 -0.67 5.51 -0.68
C ASN A 36 0.35 4.36 -0.65
N THR A 37 1.37 4.27 -1.52
CA THR A 37 2.37 3.17 -1.44
C THR A 37 3.08 3.10 -0.08
N PRO A 38 3.59 4.20 0.50
CA PRO A 38 4.17 4.17 1.85
C PRO A 38 3.16 3.73 2.91
N ARG A 39 1.89 4.14 2.77
CA ARG A 39 0.82 3.80 3.71
C ARG A 39 0.41 2.34 3.61
N ILE A 40 0.28 1.80 2.40
CA ILE A 40 0.04 0.36 2.14
C ILE A 40 1.15 -0.48 2.76
N PHE A 41 2.42 -0.09 2.57
CA PHE A 41 3.57 -0.76 3.17
C PHE A 41 3.51 -0.74 4.70
N GLU A 42 3.18 0.41 5.29
CA GLU A 42 3.00 0.55 6.74
C GLU A 42 1.90 -0.37 7.27
N ILE A 43 0.75 -0.46 6.59
CA ILE A 43 -0.36 -1.33 6.96
C ILE A 43 0.07 -2.81 6.90
N HIS A 44 0.74 -3.25 5.84
CA HIS A 44 1.28 -4.60 5.74
C HIS A 44 2.23 -4.91 6.91
N ARG A 45 3.11 -3.97 7.26
CA ARG A 45 4.01 -4.11 8.39
C ARG A 45 3.26 -4.20 9.71
N ASN A 46 2.21 -3.40 9.90
CA ASN A 46 1.40 -3.44 11.12
C ASN A 46 0.67 -4.76 11.26
N ILE A 47 0.09 -5.30 10.19
CA ILE A 47 -0.55 -6.64 10.18
C ILE A 47 0.48 -7.72 10.53
N ALA A 48 1.68 -7.70 9.92
CA ALA A 48 2.71 -8.71 10.15
C ALA A 48 3.27 -8.70 11.57
N ASN A 49 3.26 -7.55 12.25
CA ASN A 49 3.72 -7.40 13.62
C ASN A 49 2.57 -7.41 14.65
N LEU A 50 1.32 -7.57 14.22
CA LEU A 50 0.18 -7.58 15.13
C LEU A 50 0.17 -8.91 15.89
N THR A 51 0.34 -8.83 17.20
CA THR A 51 0.22 -9.95 18.13
C THR A 51 -0.95 -9.71 19.06
N GLN A 52 -1.54 -10.78 19.60
CA GLN A 52 -2.64 -10.65 20.57
C GLN A 52 -2.16 -10.08 21.91
N ASP A 53 -0.98 -10.47 22.37
CA ASP A 53 -0.41 -10.08 23.67
C ASP A 53 -1.44 -10.15 24.82
N THR A 54 -1.77 -9.00 25.39
CA THR A 54 -2.73 -8.86 26.50
C THR A 54 -4.13 -8.45 26.03
N ASP A 55 -4.35 -8.28 24.72
CA ASP A 55 -5.66 -7.94 24.17
C ASP A 55 -6.63 -9.13 24.30
N SER A 56 -7.90 -8.80 24.51
CA SER A 56 -8.96 -9.79 24.30
C SER A 56 -9.04 -10.17 22.82
N ILE A 57 -9.52 -11.37 22.53
CA ILE A 57 -9.71 -11.86 21.15
C ILE A 57 -10.51 -10.85 20.32
N SER A 58 -11.57 -10.28 20.90
CA SER A 58 -12.41 -9.28 20.24
C SER A 58 -11.63 -8.00 19.88
N MET A 59 -10.76 -7.54 20.80
CA MET A 59 -9.95 -6.34 20.57
C MET A 59 -8.88 -6.59 19.49
N TYR A 60 -8.17 -7.70 19.57
CA TYR A 60 -7.18 -8.10 18.56
C TYR A 60 -7.82 -8.17 17.17
N TYR A 61 -8.96 -8.87 17.06
CA TYR A 61 -9.66 -9.03 15.79
C TYR A 61 -10.16 -7.69 15.23
N THR A 62 -10.64 -6.81 16.10
CA THR A 62 -11.07 -5.46 15.71
C THR A 62 -9.91 -4.65 15.11
N LYS A 63 -8.71 -4.72 15.71
CA LYS A 63 -7.49 -4.07 15.18
C LYS A 63 -7.09 -4.66 13.84
N LEU A 64 -7.05 -5.99 13.73
CA LEU A 64 -6.72 -6.67 12.48
C LEU A 64 -7.70 -6.30 11.35
N LYS A 65 -9.00 -6.31 11.64
CA LYS A 65 -10.04 -5.94 10.69
C LYS A 65 -9.89 -4.49 10.23
N ALA A 66 -9.64 -3.56 11.14
CA ALA A 66 -9.44 -2.15 10.79
C ALA A 66 -8.28 -1.96 9.79
N PHE A 67 -7.15 -2.65 9.97
CA PHE A 67 -6.04 -2.60 9.01
C PHE A 67 -6.40 -3.20 7.65
N ARG A 68 -7.16 -4.30 7.62
CA ARG A 68 -7.61 -4.93 6.36
C ARG A 68 -8.63 -4.07 5.62
N ASP A 69 -9.59 -3.48 6.33
CA ASP A 69 -10.56 -2.55 5.78
C ASP A 69 -9.84 -1.34 5.17
N GLU A 70 -8.85 -0.77 5.88
CA GLU A 70 -8.01 0.30 5.34
C GLU A 70 -7.23 -0.14 4.09
N LEU A 71 -6.61 -1.32 4.10
CA LEU A 71 -5.88 -1.85 2.95
C LEU A 71 -6.80 -2.03 1.72
N SER A 72 -7.99 -2.57 1.92
CA SER A 72 -8.99 -2.78 0.86
C SER A 72 -9.44 -1.46 0.22
N SER A 73 -9.46 -0.36 0.97
CA SER A 73 -9.78 0.97 0.43
C SER A 73 -8.80 1.46 -0.63
N TYR A 74 -7.56 0.94 -0.62
CA TYR A 74 -6.54 1.25 -1.63
C TYR A 74 -6.62 0.36 -2.87
N HIS A 75 -7.26 -0.80 -2.76
CA HIS A 75 -7.50 -1.69 -3.89
C HIS A 75 -8.73 -1.20 -4.66
N THR A 76 -8.49 -0.35 -5.67
CA THR A 76 -9.51 -0.11 -6.69
C THR A 76 -9.56 -1.32 -7.61
N LEU A 77 -10.44 -2.28 -7.30
CA LEU A 77 -10.73 -3.37 -8.23
C LEU A 77 -11.24 -2.75 -9.55
N PRO A 78 -10.68 -3.15 -10.71
CA PRO A 78 -11.20 -2.67 -11.98
C PRO A 78 -12.67 -3.06 -12.09
N ARG A 79 -13.55 -2.11 -12.42
CA ARG A 79 -14.98 -2.39 -12.61
C ARG A 79 -15.14 -3.41 -13.75
N CYS A 80 -15.36 -4.66 -13.42
CA CYS A 80 -15.75 -5.69 -14.38
C CYS A 80 -17.27 -5.72 -14.51
N THR A 81 -17.76 -5.70 -15.74
CA THR A 81 -19.17 -5.96 -16.08
C THR A 81 -19.55 -7.43 -15.98
N CYS A 82 -18.59 -8.31 -15.67
CA CYS A 82 -18.77 -9.77 -15.69
C CYS A 82 -19.44 -10.37 -14.43
N GLY A 83 -19.77 -9.58 -13.40
CA GLY A 83 -20.42 -10.10 -12.18
C GLY A 83 -19.54 -10.99 -11.30
N VAL A 84 -18.25 -11.15 -11.60
CA VAL A 84 -17.30 -12.03 -10.87
C VAL A 84 -16.72 -11.36 -9.61
N ILE A 85 -16.68 -10.04 -9.58
CA ILE A 85 -16.00 -9.27 -8.52
C ILE A 85 -16.60 -9.47 -7.11
N PRO A 86 -17.94 -9.49 -6.92
CA PRO A 86 -18.52 -9.68 -5.60
C PRO A 86 -18.12 -11.00 -4.92
N ASN A 87 -17.98 -12.08 -5.72
CA ASN A 87 -17.58 -13.40 -5.22
C ASN A 87 -16.09 -13.46 -4.83
N LEU A 88 -15.24 -12.64 -5.45
CA LEU A 88 -13.82 -12.61 -5.13
C LEU A 88 -13.55 -11.96 -3.77
N THR A 89 -14.27 -10.87 -3.45
CA THR A 89 -14.17 -10.20 -2.15
C THR A 89 -14.61 -11.10 -1.00
N SER A 90 -15.73 -11.83 -1.15
CA SER A 90 -16.18 -12.78 -0.12
C SER A 90 -15.21 -13.95 0.05
N PHE A 91 -14.60 -14.42 -1.04
CA PHE A 91 -13.62 -15.51 -0.96
C PHE A 91 -12.35 -15.10 -0.22
N LEU A 92 -11.90 -13.86 -0.43
CA LEU A 92 -10.77 -13.30 0.31
C LEU A 92 -11.09 -13.17 1.79
N ASP A 93 -12.28 -12.68 2.15
CA ASP A 93 -12.70 -12.55 3.55
C ASP A 93 -12.76 -13.90 4.30
N GLU A 94 -13.21 -14.97 3.62
CA GLU A 94 -13.20 -16.33 4.17
C GLU A 94 -11.78 -16.88 4.34
N ASP A 95 -10.92 -16.74 3.32
CA ASP A 95 -9.51 -17.17 3.42
C ASP A 95 -8.76 -16.42 4.55
N TYR A 96 -9.14 -15.17 4.74
CA TYR A 96 -8.65 -14.30 5.82
C TYR A 96 -9.12 -14.69 7.22
N LEU A 97 -10.31 -15.30 7.34
CA LEU A 97 -10.82 -15.92 8.56
C LEU A 97 -10.12 -17.26 8.84
N MET A 98 -9.84 -18.04 7.80
CA MET A 98 -9.19 -19.35 7.94
C MET A 98 -7.73 -19.24 8.37
N ASN A 99 -7.02 -18.17 7.98
CA ASN A 99 -5.65 -17.89 8.46
C ASN A 99 -5.59 -17.47 9.95
N PHE A 100 -6.75 -17.32 10.62
CA PHE A 100 -6.84 -16.96 12.03
C PHE A 100 -7.21 -18.16 12.94
N LEU A 101 -7.83 -19.21 12.39
CA LEU A 101 -8.20 -20.45 13.10
C LEU A 101 -7.04 -21.46 13.11
#